data_AF-A0AAW9JJC4-F1
#
_entry.id   AF-A0AAW9JJC4-F1
#
_cell.length_a   1.000
_cell.length_b   1.000
_cell.length_c   1.000
_cell.angle_alpha   90.00
_cell.angle_beta   90.00
_cell.angle_gamma   90.00
#
_symmetry.space_group_name_H-M   'P 1'
#
loop_
_entity.id
_entity.type
_entity.pdbx_description
1 polymer ?
#
loop_
_entity_poly.entity_id
_entity_poly.type
_entity_poly.pdbx_seq_one_letter_code
_entity_poly.pdbx_strand_id
1 'polypeptide(L)'
;AYVGMIDKVPARVIVHRLTKQQQQKRLQDQAVREKKKGMKYSSRSKRLSGINVYMTNISTDIVPMGQVHDWYSLRWQIEILFKTWKSFFQIHHCKKIKPERLECHLYGQLIAILLCSSIMFQMRQLLLMKKKRELSEYKAIYMIKDYFLLL
;
A
#
# COMPACT_ATOMS: atom_id res chain seq x y z
N ALA A 1 10.96 16.28 10.36
CA ALA A 1 10.46 17.30 9.43
C ALA A 1 9.08 17.74 9.90
N TYR A 2 8.87 19.03 10.14
CA TYR A 2 7.55 19.56 10.54
C TYR A 2 6.73 19.89 9.29
N VAL A 3 5.45 19.52 9.30
CA VAL A 3 4.53 19.86 8.21
C VAL A 3 4.33 21.39 8.19
N GLY A 4 4.50 22.02 7.02
CA GLY A 4 4.31 23.47 6.85
C GLY A 4 5.53 24.34 7.19
N MET A 5 6.75 23.77 7.26
CA MET A 5 7.98 24.55 7.47
C MET A 5 8.37 25.44 6.29
N ILE A 6 8.05 25.02 5.05
CA ILE A 6 8.43 25.73 3.83
C ILE A 6 7.16 26.34 3.22
N ASP A 7 6.20 25.49 2.83
CA ASP A 7 4.93 25.94 2.27
C ASP A 7 3.76 25.68 3.24
N LYS A 8 3.05 26.76 3.59
CA LYS A 8 1.86 26.69 4.44
C LYS A 8 0.63 26.53 3.55
N VAL A 9 0.08 25.32 3.54
CA VAL A 9 -1.17 25.00 2.83
C VAL A 9 -2.29 24.86 3.85
N PRO A 10 -3.49 25.41 3.61
CA PRO A 10 -4.65 25.14 4.47
C PRO A 10 -4.88 23.63 4.54
N ALA A 11 -4.89 23.10 5.76
CA ALA A 11 -5.07 21.69 6.02
C ALA A 11 -6.05 21.49 7.17
N ARG A 12 -6.81 20.41 7.11
CA ARG A 12 -7.70 19.97 8.18
C ARG A 12 -7.19 18.67 8.79
N VAL A 13 -7.40 18.53 10.09
CA VAL A 13 -7.11 17.33 10.86
C VAL A 13 -8.42 16.61 11.15
N ILE A 14 -8.45 15.31 10.85
CA ILE A 14 -9.63 14.47 11.00
C ILE A 14 -9.29 13.37 12.00
N VAL A 15 -10.09 13.31 13.06
CA VAL A 15 -9.96 12.31 14.12
C VAL A 15 -11.04 11.26 13.91
N HIS A 16 -10.62 10.05 13.53
CA HIS A 16 -11.51 8.93 13.31
C HIS A 16 -11.40 7.94 14.46
N ARG A 17 -12.50 7.74 15.19
CA ARG A 17 -12.60 6.76 16.27
C ARG A 17 -12.88 5.38 15.69
N LEU A 18 -12.06 4.39 16.06
CA LEU A 18 -12.27 3.01 15.60
C LEU A 18 -13.48 2.36 16.27
N THR A 19 -14.05 1.37 15.58
CA THR A 19 -15.10 0.53 16.16
C THR A 19 -14.55 -0.35 17.29
N LYS A 20 -15.41 -0.81 18.19
CA LYS A 20 -15.02 -1.70 19.30
C LYS A 20 -14.30 -2.96 18.81
N GLN A 21 -14.77 -3.53 17.70
CA GLN A 21 -14.14 -4.71 17.08
C GLN A 21 -12.73 -4.42 16.56
N GLN A 22 -12.54 -3.31 15.84
CA GLN A 22 -11.22 -2.91 15.33
C GLN A 22 -10.26 -2.57 16.47
N GLN A 23 -10.75 -1.91 17.52
CA GLN A 23 -9.96 -1.60 18.70
C GLN A 23 -9.49 -2.88 19.40
N GLN A 24 -10.37 -3.87 19.58
CA GLN A 24 -10.02 -5.14 20.20
C GLN A 24 -8.95 -5.89 19.40
N LYS A 25 -9.08 -5.94 18.06
CA LYS A 25 -8.08 -6.53 17.18
C LYS A 25 -6.71 -5.86 17.33
N ARG A 26 -6.68 -4.52 17.39
CA ARG A 26 -5.44 -3.77 17.62
C ARG A 26 -4.79 -4.05 18.97
N LEU A 27 -5.60 -4.22 20.03
CA LEU A 27 -5.09 -4.56 21.35
C LEU A 27 -4.46 -5.96 21.36
N GLN A 28 -5.05 -6.93 20.64
CA GLN A 28 -4.46 -8.25 20.44
C GLN A 28 -3.13 -8.18 19.67
N ASP A 29 -3.10 -7.47 18.54
CA ASP A 29 -1.88 -7.27 17.74
C ASP A 29 -0.78 -6.58 18.54
N GLN A 30 -1.15 -5.62 19.40
CA GLN A 30 -0.21 -4.96 20.32
C GLN A 30 0.33 -5.94 21.35
N ALA A 31 -0.50 -6.78 21.98
CA ALA A 31 -0.04 -7.76 22.96
C ALA A 31 0.99 -8.73 22.33
N VAL A 32 0.77 -9.16 21.08
CA VAL A 32 1.73 -9.98 20.32
C VAL A 32 3.04 -9.21 20.10
N ARG A 33 2.98 -7.92 19.74
CA ARG A 33 4.17 -7.08 19.55
C ARG A 33 4.92 -6.81 20.86
N GLU A 34 4.21 -6.58 21.97
CA GLU A 34 4.79 -6.41 23.31
C GLU A 34 5.60 -7.65 23.69
N LYS A 35 5.03 -8.84 23.49
CA LYS A 35 5.72 -10.11 23.72
C LYS A 35 6.94 -10.28 22.82
N LYS A 36 6.81 -10.00 21.51
CA LYS A 36 7.90 -10.15 20.54
C LYS A 36 9.07 -9.18 20.79
N LYS A 37 8.77 -7.97 21.27
CA LYS A 37 9.79 -6.91 21.51
C LYS A 37 10.26 -6.82 22.97
N GLY A 38 9.66 -7.57 23.89
CA GLY A 38 9.97 -7.50 25.33
C GLY A 38 9.66 -6.14 25.96
N MET A 39 8.75 -5.35 25.40
CA MET A 39 8.41 -4.01 25.88
C MET A 39 6.92 -3.89 26.16
N LYS A 40 6.54 -3.13 27.20
CA LYS A 40 5.13 -2.81 27.52
C LYS A 40 4.81 -1.38 27.11
N TYR A 41 3.71 -1.19 26.39
CA TYR A 41 3.19 0.14 26.09
C TYR A 41 2.42 0.71 27.28
N SER A 42 2.49 2.04 27.45
CA SER A 42 1.74 2.76 28.48
C SER A 42 0.22 2.63 28.30
N SER A 43 -0.53 2.79 29.38
CA SER A 43 -2.01 2.85 29.36
C SER A 43 -2.52 3.95 28.43
N ARG A 44 -1.85 5.10 28.38
CA ARG A 44 -2.14 6.22 27.47
C ARG A 44 -1.98 5.81 26.01
N SER A 45 -0.88 5.14 25.66
CA SER A 45 -0.63 4.66 24.29
C SER A 45 -1.66 3.62 23.85
N LYS A 46 -2.05 2.71 24.75
CA LYS A 46 -3.11 1.73 24.48
C LYS A 46 -4.44 2.43 24.20
N ARG A 47 -4.81 3.45 24.99
CA ARG A 47 -6.01 4.27 24.73
C ARG A 47 -5.97 5.00 23.39
N LEU A 48 -4.85 5.61 23.04
CA LEU A 48 -4.69 6.36 21.79
C LEU A 48 -4.76 5.46 20.54
N SER A 49 -4.46 4.16 20.67
CA SER A 49 -4.54 3.22 19.56
C SER A 49 -5.94 2.98 19.00
N GLY A 50 -6.99 3.37 19.77
CA GLY A 50 -8.38 3.38 19.34
C GLY A 50 -8.75 4.57 18.44
N ILE A 51 -7.78 5.39 18.04
CA ILE A 51 -7.97 6.59 17.23
C ILE A 51 -7.04 6.54 16.02
N ASN A 52 -7.56 6.92 14.85
CA ASN A 52 -6.77 7.26 13.68
C ASN A 52 -6.83 8.76 13.47
N VAL A 53 -5.70 9.37 13.15
CA VAL A 53 -5.61 10.81 12.83
C VAL A 53 -5.16 10.95 11.40
N TYR A 54 -5.92 11.70 10.61
CA TYR A 54 -5.62 12.02 9.22
C TYR A 54 -5.42 13.52 9.08
N MET A 55 -4.53 13.92 8.17
CA MET A 55 -4.32 15.32 7.80
C MET A 55 -4.45 15.43 6.29
N THR A 56 -5.26 16.37 5.82
CA THR A 56 -5.50 16.57 4.38
C THR A 56 -5.74 18.04 4.06
N ASN A 57 -5.30 18.47 2.88
CA ASN A 57 -5.58 19.79 2.30
C ASN A 57 -6.83 19.80 1.41
N ILE A 58 -7.50 18.66 1.25
CA ILE A 58 -8.70 18.53 0.41
C ILE A 58 -9.89 19.17 1.12
N SER A 59 -10.67 20.00 0.41
CA SER A 59 -11.89 20.62 0.95
C SER A 59 -12.93 19.57 1.38
N THR A 60 -13.79 19.96 2.33
CA THR A 60 -14.99 19.22 2.73
C THR A 60 -15.96 18.99 1.57
N ASP A 61 -15.97 19.89 0.59
CA ASP A 61 -16.89 19.83 -0.56
C ASP A 61 -16.53 18.68 -1.52
N ILE A 62 -15.24 18.35 -1.60
CA ILE A 62 -14.74 17.26 -2.47
C ILE A 62 -14.77 15.93 -1.71
N VAL A 63 -14.25 15.92 -0.47
CA VAL A 63 -14.21 14.70 0.35
C VAL A 63 -14.85 14.96 1.71
N PRO A 64 -16.05 14.44 1.97
CA PRO A 64 -16.67 14.50 3.28
C PRO A 64 -15.84 13.76 4.33
N MET A 65 -15.93 14.19 5.59
CA MET A 65 -15.12 13.64 6.69
C MET A 65 -15.27 12.11 6.83
N GLY A 66 -16.46 11.57 6.59
CA GLY A 66 -16.74 10.14 6.68
C GLY A 66 -15.98 9.28 5.66
N GLN A 67 -15.67 9.82 4.48
CA GLN A 67 -15.05 9.07 3.38
C GLN A 67 -13.51 9.09 3.41
N VAL A 68 -12.91 9.99 4.19
CA VAL A 68 -11.45 10.12 4.25
C VAL A 68 -10.78 8.82 4.70
N HIS A 69 -11.40 8.10 5.65
CA HIS A 69 -10.89 6.81 6.10
C HIS A 69 -10.87 5.79 4.96
N ASP A 70 -11.96 5.68 4.20
CA ASP A 70 -12.10 4.71 3.11
C ASP A 70 -11.10 5.01 1.99
N TRP A 71 -10.94 6.28 1.62
CA TRP A 71 -9.94 6.69 0.64
C TRP A 71 -8.51 6.39 1.12
N TYR A 72 -8.19 6.73 2.36
CA TYR A 72 -6.86 6.46 2.91
C TYR A 72 -6.61 4.95 3.07
N SER A 73 -7.65 4.13 3.22
CA SER A 73 -7.51 2.67 3.29
C SER A 73 -6.95 2.09 1.98
N LEU A 74 -7.25 2.72 0.84
CA LEU A 74 -6.75 2.32 -0.48
C LEU A 74 -5.25 2.56 -0.65
N ARG A 75 -4.63 3.38 0.20
CA ARG A 75 -3.18 3.62 0.18
C ARG A 75 -2.38 2.31 0.24
N TRP A 76 -2.88 1.27 0.91
CA TRP A 76 -2.24 -0.05 0.95
C TRP A 76 -2.05 -0.68 -0.44
N GLN A 77 -2.89 -0.34 -1.43
CA GLN A 77 -2.77 -0.87 -2.80
C GLN A 77 -1.39 -0.57 -3.41
N ILE A 78 -0.85 0.64 -3.19
CA ILE A 78 0.48 0.98 -3.70
C ILE A 78 1.59 0.16 -3.02
N GLU A 79 1.41 -0.21 -1.74
CA GLU A 79 2.35 -1.09 -1.05
C GLU A 79 2.32 -2.50 -1.66
N ILE A 80 1.14 -3.04 -1.98
CA ILE A 80 1.03 -4.31 -2.71
C ILE A 80 1.74 -4.20 -4.05
N LEU A 81 1.50 -3.13 -4.82
CA LEU A 81 2.10 -2.93 -6.14
C LEU A 81 3.63 -2.94 -6.06
N PHE A 82 4.21 -2.11 -5.18
CA PHE A 82 5.65 -2.07 -4.99
C PHE A 82 6.22 -3.36 -4.43
N LYS A 83 5.50 -4.05 -3.52
CA LYS A 83 5.92 -5.36 -3.02
C LYS A 83 5.97 -6.39 -4.14
N THR A 84 4.99 -6.37 -5.02
CA THR A 84 4.90 -7.24 -6.19
C THR A 84 6.05 -6.95 -7.17
N TRP A 85 6.33 -5.67 -7.45
CA TRP A 85 7.45 -5.27 -8.31
C TRP A 85 8.80 -5.70 -7.74
N LYS A 86 9.02 -5.46 -6.45
CA LYS A 86 10.25 -5.90 -5.77
C LYS A 86 10.39 -7.42 -5.78
N SER A 87 9.32 -8.16 -5.48
CA SER A 87 9.37 -9.63 -5.36
C SER A 87 9.52 -10.34 -6.71
N PHE A 88 8.82 -9.88 -7.75
CA PHE A 88 8.78 -10.61 -9.02
C PHE A 88 9.74 -10.08 -10.07
N PHE A 89 9.94 -8.76 -10.12
CA PHE A 89 10.77 -8.09 -11.12
C PHE A 89 12.11 -7.61 -10.55
N GLN A 90 12.31 -7.71 -9.23
CA GLN A 90 13.59 -7.42 -8.57
C GLN A 90 14.11 -6.00 -8.87
N ILE A 91 13.22 -5.03 -9.07
CA ILE A 91 13.57 -3.63 -9.44
C ILE A 91 14.48 -2.91 -8.42
N HIS A 92 14.55 -3.43 -7.19
CA HIS A 92 15.39 -2.90 -6.13
C HIS A 92 16.82 -3.45 -6.15
N HIS A 93 17.08 -4.53 -6.89
CA HIS A 93 18.42 -5.08 -7.04
C HIS A 93 19.16 -4.37 -8.15
N CYS A 94 20.02 -3.43 -7.77
CA CYS A 94 20.95 -2.78 -8.67
C CYS A 94 22.31 -3.47 -8.59
N LYS A 95 22.77 -4.05 -9.69
CA LYS A 95 24.16 -4.52 -9.81
C LYS A 95 25.08 -3.32 -10.05
N LYS A 96 26.32 -3.37 -9.55
CA LYS A 96 27.35 -2.38 -9.89
C LYS A 96 27.78 -2.59 -11.34
N ILE A 97 27.17 -1.86 -12.26
CA ILE A 97 27.45 -1.86 -13.70
C ILE A 97 27.54 -0.41 -14.20
N LYS A 98 27.99 -0.24 -15.45
CA LYS A 98 28.00 1.08 -16.10
C LYS A 98 26.58 1.69 -16.12
N PRO A 99 26.43 3.02 -15.94
CA PRO A 99 25.12 3.66 -15.82
C PRO A 99 24.22 3.40 -17.02
N GLU A 100 24.77 3.36 -18.24
CA GLU A 100 24.00 3.13 -19.46
C GLU A 100 23.40 1.72 -19.51
N ARG A 101 24.12 0.72 -18.99
CA ARG A 101 23.59 -0.64 -18.85
C ARG A 101 22.53 -0.73 -17.75
N LEU A 102 22.69 0.04 -16.67
CA LEU A 102 21.70 0.11 -15.61
C LEU A 102 20.38 0.73 -16.11
N GLU A 103 20.47 1.82 -16.86
CA GLU A 103 19.31 2.46 -17.49
C GLU A 103 18.59 1.50 -18.44
N CYS A 104 19.32 0.85 -19.35
CA CYS A 104 18.73 -0.14 -20.26
C CYS A 104 18.05 -1.29 -19.51
N HIS A 105 18.69 -1.82 -18.46
CA HIS A 105 18.08 -2.86 -17.63
C HIS A 105 16.81 -2.38 -16.91
N LEU A 106 16.84 -1.17 -16.34
CA LEU A 106 15.70 -0.55 -15.67
C LEU A 106 14.53 -0.35 -16.64
N TYR A 107 14.78 0.18 -17.85
CA TYR A 107 13.75 0.32 -18.87
C TYR A 107 13.16 -1.04 -19.27
N GLY A 108 14.00 -2.07 -19.46
CA GLY A 108 13.54 -3.42 -19.72
C GLY A 108 12.63 -3.97 -18.61
N GLN A 109 12.99 -3.76 -17.35
CA GLN A 109 12.15 -4.13 -16.20
C GLN A 109 10.83 -3.35 -16.16
N LEU A 110 10.85 -2.05 -16.45
CA LEU A 110 9.64 -1.22 -16.49
C LEU A 110 8.68 -1.65 -17.61
N ILE A 111 9.22 -1.98 -18.79
CA ILE A 111 8.42 -2.52 -19.90
C ILE A 111 7.82 -3.88 -19.53
N ALA A 112 8.60 -4.77 -18.92
CA ALA A 112 8.11 -6.06 -18.43
C ALA A 112 6.99 -5.91 -17.39
N ILE A 113 7.16 -4.98 -16.44
CA ILE A 113 6.12 -4.63 -15.46
C ILE A 113 4.86 -4.15 -16.16
N LEU A 114 4.98 -3.23 -17.13
CA LEU A 114 3.85 -2.68 -17.86
C LEU A 114 3.06 -3.77 -18.60
N LEU A 115 3.75 -4.69 -19.29
CA LEU A 115 3.13 -5.80 -20.01
C LEU A 115 2.44 -6.79 -19.06
N CYS A 116 3.10 -7.17 -17.96
CA CYS A 116 2.48 -8.05 -16.96
C CYS A 116 1.27 -7.39 -16.28
N SER A 117 1.35 -6.10 -15.97
CA SER A 117 0.26 -5.35 -15.36
C SER A 117 -0.94 -5.20 -16.30
N SER A 118 -0.72 -5.01 -17.62
CA SER A 118 -1.82 -4.90 -18.59
C SER A 118 -2.55 -6.24 -18.76
N ILE A 119 -1.82 -7.35 -18.87
CA ILE A 119 -2.40 -8.70 -18.93
C ILE A 119 -3.16 -9.01 -17.63
N MET A 120 -2.56 -8.71 -16.48
CA MET A 120 -3.22 -8.89 -15.18
C MET A 120 -4.54 -8.13 -15.10
N PHE A 121 -4.56 -6.88 -15.56
CA PHE A 121 -5.77 -6.06 -15.56
C PHE A 121 -6.86 -6.70 -16.44
N GLN A 122 -6.52 -7.15 -17.65
CA GLN A 122 -7.46 -7.86 -18.52
C GLN A 122 -7.98 -9.15 -17.88
N MET A 123 -7.11 -9.96 -17.27
CA MET A 123 -7.52 -11.18 -16.56
C MET A 123 -8.48 -10.88 -15.42
N ARG A 124 -8.23 -9.82 -14.65
CA ARG A 124 -9.11 -9.39 -13.56
C ARG A 124 -10.48 -8.99 -14.09
N GLN A 125 -10.54 -8.17 -15.14
CA GLN A 125 -11.80 -7.75 -15.75
C GLN A 125 -12.61 -8.95 -16.25
N LEU A 126 -11.98 -9.88 -16.95
CA LEU A 126 -12.64 -11.09 -17.44
C LEU A 126 -13.17 -11.97 -16.29
N LEU A 127 -12.39 -12.14 -15.21
CA LEU A 127 -12.82 -12.92 -14.05
C LEU A 127 -13.99 -12.25 -13.33
N LEU A 128 -13.96 -10.92 -13.21
CA LEU A 128 -15.02 -10.14 -12.58
C LEU A 128 -16.33 -10.26 -13.38
N MET A 129 -16.26 -10.09 -14.70
CA MET A 129 -17.44 -10.20 -15.58
C MET A 129 -18.03 -11.62 -15.59
N LYS A 130 -17.19 -12.66 -15.70
CA LYS A 130 -17.67 -14.04 -15.87
C LYS A 130 -18.05 -14.73 -14.56
N LYS A 131 -17.33 -14.45 -13.48
CA LYS A 131 -17.45 -15.19 -12.21
C LYS A 131 -17.78 -14.32 -11.01
N LYS A 132 -17.90 -12.99 -11.17
CA LYS A 132 -18.07 -12.01 -10.08
C LYS A 132 -17.03 -12.21 -8.97
N ARG A 133 -15.81 -12.58 -9.35
CA ARG A 133 -14.68 -12.77 -8.42
C ARG A 133 -13.58 -11.79 -8.76
N GLU A 134 -12.93 -11.28 -7.72
CA GLU A 134 -11.74 -10.46 -7.85
C GLU A 134 -10.48 -11.34 -7.81
N LEU A 135 -9.47 -10.94 -8.58
CA LEU A 135 -8.16 -11.59 -8.61
C LEU A 135 -7.14 -10.68 -7.93
N SER A 136 -6.40 -11.22 -6.97
CA SER A 136 -5.28 -10.51 -6.33
C SER A 136 -4.16 -10.23 -7.34
N GLU A 137 -3.63 -9.00 -7.35
CA GLU A 137 -2.51 -8.59 -8.23
C GLU A 137 -1.31 -9.51 -8.08
N TYR A 138 -0.96 -9.83 -6.83
CA TYR A 138 0.18 -10.68 -6.51
C TYR A 138 0.01 -12.07 -7.12
N LYS A 139 -1.19 -12.66 -7.00
CA LYS A 139 -1.46 -14.00 -7.53
C LYS A 139 -1.52 -14.01 -9.06
N ALA A 140 -2.09 -12.97 -9.66
CA ALA A 140 -2.15 -12.84 -11.11
C ALA A 140 -0.75 -12.72 -11.72
N ILE A 141 0.08 -11.83 -11.17
CA ILE A 141 1.46 -11.62 -11.65
C ILE A 141 2.30 -12.88 -11.42
N TYR A 142 2.12 -13.57 -10.30
CA TYR A 142 2.74 -14.88 -10.06
C TYR A 142 2.41 -15.86 -11.20
N MET A 143 1.12 -16.00 -11.54
CA MET A 143 0.70 -16.88 -12.64
C MET A 143 1.26 -16.42 -13.99
N ILE A 144 1.18 -15.13 -14.31
CA ILE A 144 1.70 -14.60 -15.59
C ILE A 144 3.19 -14.85 -15.73
N LYS A 145 3.96 -14.72 -14.64
CA LYS A 145 5.39 -15.00 -14.62
C LYS A 145 5.71 -16.46 -14.94
N ASP A 146 4.86 -17.41 -14.57
CA ASP A 146 5.09 -18.82 -14.94
C ASP A 146 4.95 -19.04 -16.46
N TYR A 147 4.15 -18.21 -17.15
CA TYR A 147 3.94 -18.31 -18.61
C TYR A 147 4.86 -17.41 -19.43
N PHE A 148 5.22 -16.24 -18.89
CA PHE A 148 6.21 -15.35 -19.46
C PHE A 148 7.54 -15.61 -18.75
N LEU A 149 8.48 -16.27 -19.44
CA LEU A 149 9.91 -16.25 -19.10
C LEU A 149 10.47 -14.82 -19.28
N LEU A 150 9.94 -13.88 -18.52
CA LEU A 150 10.42 -12.50 -18.44
C LEU A 150 11.58 -12.50 -17.45
N LEU A 151 12.77 -12.73 -18.01
CA LEU A 151 14.12 -12.64 -17.42
C LEU A 151 14.39 -13.50 -16.18
#